data_AF-A0A8J3PNR6-F1
#
_entry.id   AF-A0A8J3PNR6-F1
#
_cell.length_a   1.000
_cell.length_b   1.000
_cell.length_c   1.000
_cell.angle_alpha   90.00
_cell.angle_beta   90.00
_cell.angle_gamma   90.00
#
_symmetry.space_group_name_H-M   'P 1'
#
loop_
_entity.id
_entity.type
_entity.pdbx_description
1 polymer ?
#
loop_
_entity_poly.entity_id
_entity_poly.type
_entity_poly.pdbx_seq_one_letter_code
_entity_poly.pdbx_strand_id
1 'polypeptide(L)' 'MRNTPVDITAAPRAVIGATAGLIYRVGRSVLGENRIPTAQDNARAAVSADRQRAQERAELERWLANVRQRRTSTTP' A
#
# COMPACT_ATOMS: atom_id res chain seq x y z
N MET A 1 0.94 -14.43 -21.03
CA MET A 1 2.33 -14.01 -20.75
C MET A 1 2.63 -14.30 -19.28
N ARG A 2 3.63 -15.12 -18.96
CA ARG A 2 4.04 -15.35 -17.56
C ARG A 2 4.76 -14.11 -17.06
N ASN A 3 4.22 -13.45 -16.03
CA ASN A 3 4.89 -12.38 -15.33
C ASN A 3 5.84 -13.01 -14.30
N THR A 4 7.04 -13.39 -14.74
CA THR A 4 8.10 -13.84 -13.83
C THR A 4 8.55 -12.64 -13.00
N PRO A 5 8.40 -12.66 -11.66
CA PRO A 5 8.88 -11.57 -10.82
C PRO A 5 10.39 -11.43 -11.00
N VAL A 6 10.82 -10.25 -11.44
CA VAL A 6 12.24 -9.91 -11.52
C VAL A 6 12.74 -9.77 -10.10
N ASP A 7 13.71 -10.62 -9.71
CA ASP A 7 14.39 -10.47 -8.43
C ASP A 7 15.37 -9.28 -8.52
N ILE A 8 14.85 -8.12 -8.14
CA ILE A 8 15.60 -6.87 -8.08
C ILE A 8 16.59 -6.83 -6.91
N THR A 9 16.53 -7.76 -5.96
CA THR A 9 17.43 -7.76 -4.79
C THR A 9 18.81 -8.30 -5.13
N ALA A 10 18.90 -9.15 -6.17
CA ALA A 10 20.15 -9.65 -6.73
C ALA A 10 20.78 -8.71 -7.78
N ALA A 11 20.07 -7.67 -8.21
CA ALA A 11 20.56 -6.75 -9.23
C ALA A 11 21.62 -5.78 -8.65
N PRO A 12 22.71 -5.49 -9.39
CA PRO A 12 23.66 -4.46 -8.98
C PRO A 12 22.95 -3.10 -8.80
N ARG A 13 23.26 -2.36 -7.72
CA ARG A 13 22.65 -1.05 -7.41
C ARG A 13 22.73 -0.06 -8.58
N ALA A 14 23.82 -0.09 -9.35
CA ALA A 14 23.98 0.74 -10.55
C ALA A 14 22.92 0.43 -11.63
N VAL A 15 22.60 -0.85 -11.83
CA VAL A 15 21.56 -1.29 -12.78
C VAL A 15 20.19 -0.85 -12.28
N ILE A 16 19.92 -0.93 -10.98
CA ILE A 16 18.67 -0.43 -10.38
C ILE A 16 18.52 1.08 -10.63
N GLY A 17 19.56 1.88 -10.35
CA GLY A 17 19.54 3.32 -10.57
C GLY A 17 19.34 3.71 -12.03
N ALA A 18 20.05 3.04 -12.95
CA ALA A 18 19.91 3.26 -14.39
C ALA A 18 18.49 2.93 -14.89
N THR A 19 17.93 1.81 -14.44
CA THR A 19 16.59 1.36 -14.80
C THR A 19 15.52 2.31 -14.26
N ALA A 20 15.63 2.72 -12.99
CA ALA A 20 14.72 3.69 -12.39
C ALA A 20 14.73 5.04 -13.15
N GLY A 21 15.91 5.53 -13.52
CA GLY A 21 16.04 6.75 -14.33
C GLY A 21 15.43 6.63 -15.73
N LEU A 22 15.57 5.46 -16.37
CA LEU A 22 14.94 5.18 -17.65
C LEU A 22 13.40 5.17 -17.54
N ILE A 23 12.86 4.44 -16.56
CA ILE A 23 11.42 4.36 -16.31
C ILE A 23 10.86 5.76 -16.04
N TYR A 24 11.54 6.57 -15.23
CA TYR A 24 11.12 7.94 -14.95
C TYR A 24 11.07 8.80 -16.23
N ARG A 25 12.11 8.77 -17.07
CA ARG A 25 12.14 9.55 -18.33
C ARG A 25 11.07 9.09 -19.32
N VAL A 26 10.88 7.79 -19.48
CA VAL A 26 9.86 7.23 -20.37
C VAL A 26 8.46 7.56 -19.85
N GLY A 27 8.22 7.36 -18.55
CA GLY A 27 6.97 7.71 -17.89
C GLY A 27 6.64 9.20 -18.06
N ARG A 28 7.63 10.08 -17.91
CA ARG A 28 7.47 11.53 -18.13
C ARG A 28 7.08 11.87 -19.56
N SER A 29 7.73 11.24 -20.53
CA SER A 29 7.46 11.46 -21.96
C SER A 29 6.05 10.99 -22.36
N VAL A 30 5.62 9.84 -21.85
CA VAL A 30 4.36 9.19 -22.26
C VAL A 30 3.15 9.65 -21.44
N LEU A 31 3.30 9.77 -20.13
CA LEU A 31 2.20 10.07 -19.20
C LEU A 31 2.12 11.57 -18.86
N GLY A 32 3.19 12.34 -19.11
CA GLY A 32 3.33 13.72 -18.67
C GLY A 32 3.77 13.84 -17.20
N GLU A 33 4.38 14.96 -16.85
CA GLU A 33 5.01 15.19 -15.54
C GLU A 33 4.06 14.91 -14.36
N ASN A 34 2.81 15.39 -14.46
CA ASN A 34 1.85 15.35 -13.37
C ASN A 34 1.25 13.96 -13.12
N ARG A 35 1.59 12.96 -13.94
CA ARG A 35 1.02 11.61 -13.85
C ARG A 35 2.04 10.55 -13.41
N ILE A 36 3.29 10.93 -13.14
CA ILE A 36 4.28 10.01 -12.57
C ILE A 36 4.13 10.05 -11.04
N PRO A 37 3.72 8.96 -10.38
CA PRO A 37 3.62 8.93 -8.94
C PRO A 37 5.00 9.13 -8.31
N THR A 38 5.12 10.11 -7.43
CA THR A 38 6.36 10.31 -6.68
C THR A 38 6.44 9.34 -5.51
N ALA A 39 7.65 9.15 -4.97
CA ALA A 39 7.82 8.43 -3.71
C ALA A 39 6.97 9.03 -2.58
N GLN A 40 6.78 10.35 -2.57
CA GLN A 40 5.93 11.04 -1.60
C GLN A 40 4.44 10.70 -1.80
N ASP A 41 3.96 10.65 -3.03
CA ASP A 41 2.56 10.31 -3.33
C ASP A 41 2.25 8.88 -2.90
N ASN A 42 3.16 7.96 -3.20
CA ASN A 42 3.05 6.56 -2.79
C ASN A 42 3.03 6.42 -1.27
N ALA A 43 3.90 7.15 -0.56
CA ALA A 43 3.94 7.14 0.90
C ALA A 43 2.63 7.68 1.51
N ARG A 44 2.08 8.78 0.97
CA ARG A 44 0.80 9.32 1.41
C ARG A 44 -0.35 8.33 1.18
N ALA A 45 -0.39 7.69 0.02
CA ALA A 45 -1.39 6.68 -0.30
C ALA A 45 -1.31 5.49 0.67
N ALA A 46 -0.11 4.99 0.94
CA ALA A 46 0.10 3.90 1.89
C ALA A 46 -0.40 4.25 3.30
N VAL A 47 -0.05 5.44 3.80
CA VAL A 47 -0.51 5.91 5.12
C VAL A 47 -2.03 6.08 5.16
N SER A 48 -2.65 6.57 4.09
CA SER A 48 -4.11 6.69 4.02
C SER A 48 -4.80 5.32 4.12
N ALA A 49 -4.28 4.32 3.40
CA ALA A 49 -4.78 2.95 3.45
C ALA A 49 -4.55 2.30 4.83
N ASP A 50 -3.42 2.59 5.48
CA ASP A 50 -3.14 2.11 6.85
C ASP A 50 -4.13 2.69 7.85
N ARG A 51 -4.43 4.00 7.76
CA ARG A 51 -5.42 4.65 8.63
C ARG A 51 -6.82 4.09 8.43
N GLN A 52 -7.23 3.87 7.17
CA GLN A 52 -8.52 3.25 6.87
C GLN A 52 -8.61 1.84 7.49
N ARG A 53 -7.58 1.00 7.27
CA ARG A 53 -7.51 -0.34 7.88
C ARG A 53 -7.58 -0.29 9.41
N ALA A 54 -6.97 0.71 10.03
CA ALA A 54 -7.06 0.89 11.49
C ALA A 54 -8.48 1.28 11.95
N GLN A 55 -9.18 2.14 11.19
CA GLN A 55 -10.56 2.51 11.48
C GLN A 55 -11.51 1.31 11.36
N GLU A 56 -11.39 0.53 10.29
CA GLU A 56 -12.17 -0.68 10.07
C GLU A 56 -11.97 -1.70 11.21
N ARG A 57 -10.72 -1.89 11.66
CA ARG A 57 -10.42 -2.75 12.82
C ARG A 57 -11.07 -2.24 14.09
N ALA A 58 -11.01 -0.93 14.36
CA ALA A 58 -11.63 -0.33 15.53
C ALA A 58 -13.17 -0.44 15.50
N GLU A 59 -13.80 -0.41 14.33
CA GLU A 59 -15.23 -0.67 14.17
C GLU A 59 -15.59 -2.12 14.48
N LEU A 60 -14.82 -3.07 13.94
CA LEU A 60 -15.00 -4.49 14.21
C LEU A 60 -14.83 -4.81 15.69
N GLU A 61 -13.80 -4.26 16.33
CA GLU A 61 -13.55 -4.44 17.77
C GLU A 61 -14.71 -3.90 18.62
N ARG A 62 -15.26 -2.73 18.27
CA ARG A 62 -16.45 -2.18 18.94
C ARG A 62 -17.66 -3.10 18.78
N TRP A 63 -17.90 -3.62 17.58
CA TRP A 63 -19.01 -4.56 17.36
C TRP A 63 -18.82 -5.86 18.15
N LEU A 64 -17.62 -6.43 18.16
CA LEU A 64 -17.29 -7.63 18.93
C LEU A 64 -17.44 -7.40 20.45
N ALA A 65 -17.04 -6.24 20.96
CA ALA A 65 -17.24 -5.88 22.36
C ALA A 65 -18.73 -5.85 22.74
N ASN A 66 -19.57 -5.22 21.90
CA ASN A 66 -21.01 -5.19 22.10
C ASN A 66 -21.64 -6.58 22.09
N VAL A 67 -21.22 -7.46 21.18
CA VAL A 67 -21.69 -8.85 21.12
C VAL A 67 -21.27 -9.62 22.37
N ARG A 68 -20.03 -9.46 22.84
CA ARG A 68 -19.53 -10.09 24.08
C ARG A 68 -20.34 -9.63 25.29
N GLN A 69 -20.59 -8.33 25.43
CA GLN A 69 -21.37 -7.78 26.54
C GLN A 69 -22.82 -8.31 26.58
N ARG A 70 -23.45 -8.46 25.41
CA ARG A 70 -24.79 -9.07 25.32
C ARG A 70 -24.78 -10.55 25.73
N ARG A 71 -23.75 -11.30 25.35
CA ARG A 71 -23.60 -12.70 25.77
C ARG A 71 -23.42 -12.83 27.28
N THR A 72 -22.57 -12.00 27.89
CA THR A 72 -22.32 -12.06 29.34
C THR A 72 -23.51 -11.59 30.19
N SER A 73 -24.41 -10.77 29.64
CA SER A 73 -25.62 -10.31 30.34
C SER A 73 -26.83 -11.25 30.19
N THR A 74 -26.76 -12.25 29.30
CA THR A 74 -27.84 -13.21 29.05
C THR A 74 -27.66 -14.52 29.85
N THR A 75 -26.55 -14.69 30.57
CA THR A 75 -26.34 -15.83 31.47
C THR A 75 -26.86 -15.47 32.87
N PRO A 76 -27.94 -16.12 33.37
CA PRO A 76 -28.38 -15.98 34.77
C PRO A 76 -27.41 -16.66 35.75
#